data_AF-A0A2C0EJ30-F1
#
_entry.id   AF-A0A2C0EJ30-F1
#
_cell.length_a   1.000
_cell.length_b   1.000
_cell.length_c   1.000
_cell.angle_alpha   90.00
_cell.angle_beta   90.00
_cell.angle_gamma   90.00
#
_symmetry.space_group_name_H-M   'P 1'
#
loop_
_entity.id
_entity.type
_entity.pdbx_description
1 polymer ?
#
loop_
_entity_poly.entity_id
_entity_poly.type
_entity_poly.pdbx_seq_one_letter_code
_entity_poly.pdbx_strand_id
1 'polypeptide(L)'
;MVQRKHILYNQPRAHTVGNVEYINNEWVFFDDENDEAFLLEDIIQDGFELLYNNNWLPARFYEQDVLQIANEQHHLQNGEMIRIRKKLLLSYNEWLEELPDSVFTLLTEALQSLHYSLYDCMYCHNYLSFLPKEEACEGVNILLFDNEEMICTLQHHFVRHSASNKNMFRFTKVNGEELHIDAT
;
A
#
# COMPACT_ATOMS: atom_id res chain seq x y z
N MET A 1 -1.66 0.14 17.09
CA MET A 1 -1.77 1.45 16.37
C MET A 1 -0.45 2.05 15.87
N VAL A 2 0.55 2.40 16.71
CA VAL A 2 1.84 2.98 16.24
C VAL A 2 2.61 2.01 15.35
N GLN A 3 2.68 0.74 15.74
CA GLN A 3 3.32 -0.32 14.96
C GLN A 3 2.64 -0.56 13.60
N ARG A 4 1.30 -0.60 13.55
CA ARG A 4 0.55 -0.74 12.29
C ARG A 4 0.88 0.38 11.30
N LYS A 5 0.85 1.64 11.75
CA LYS A 5 1.22 2.79 10.90
C LYS A 5 2.67 2.70 10.42
N HIS A 6 3.58 2.27 11.30
CA HIS A 6 4.97 2.07 10.93
C HIS A 6 5.13 0.99 9.84
N ILE A 7 4.44 -0.15 9.98
CA ILE A 7 4.46 -1.22 8.97
C ILE A 7 3.85 -0.74 7.65
N LEU A 8 2.71 -0.04 7.69
CA LEU A 8 2.07 0.48 6.49
C LEU A 8 2.97 1.46 5.73
N TYR A 9 3.64 2.39 6.42
CA TYR A 9 4.29 3.51 5.75
C TYR A 9 5.75 3.27 5.36
N ASN A 10 6.41 2.27 5.95
CA ASN A 10 7.85 2.07 5.77
C ASN A 10 8.20 0.83 4.93
N GLN A 11 7.26 0.26 4.19
CA GLN A 11 7.59 -0.82 3.25
C GLN A 11 8.33 -0.25 2.03
N PRO A 12 9.38 -0.92 1.53
CA PRO A 12 10.11 -0.46 0.34
C PRO A 12 9.19 -0.21 -0.86
N ARG A 13 8.22 -1.10 -1.10
CA ARG A 13 7.23 -1.02 -2.20
C ARG A 13 6.04 -0.09 -1.92
N ALA A 14 6.07 0.70 -0.84
CA ALA A 14 4.99 1.63 -0.50
C ALA A 14 4.92 2.87 -1.39
N HIS A 15 5.90 3.07 -2.26
CA HIS A 15 6.03 4.27 -3.07
C HIS A 15 6.25 3.91 -4.53
N THR A 16 5.69 4.74 -5.41
CA THR A 16 6.07 4.86 -6.81
C THR A 16 7.19 5.87 -6.91
N VAL A 17 8.25 5.57 -7.66
CA VAL A 17 9.43 6.42 -7.84
C VAL A 17 9.47 6.92 -9.29
N GLY A 18 9.94 8.14 -9.49
CA GLY A 18 10.05 8.71 -10.82
C GLY A 18 10.66 10.10 -10.80
N ASN A 19 10.85 10.69 -11.98
CA ASN A 19 11.37 12.05 -12.13
C ASN A 19 10.26 13.06 -12.47
N VAL A 20 10.52 14.33 -12.19
CA VAL A 20 9.64 15.44 -12.59
C VAL A 20 10.26 16.28 -13.70
N GLU A 21 9.44 16.72 -14.64
CA GLU A 21 9.82 17.65 -15.70
C GLU A 21 8.79 18.78 -15.81
N TYR A 22 9.28 19.98 -16.11
CA TYR A 22 8.46 21.17 -16.34
C TYR A 22 8.16 21.29 -17.83
N ILE A 23 6.93 20.98 -18.21
CA ILE A 23 6.46 20.91 -19.60
C ILE A 23 5.18 21.74 -19.72
N ASN A 24 5.12 22.63 -20.72
CA ASN A 24 3.94 23.46 -20.99
C ASN A 24 3.38 24.21 -19.76
N ASN A 25 4.27 24.74 -18.92
CA ASN A 25 3.94 25.46 -17.69
C ASN A 25 3.38 24.59 -16.54
N GLU A 26 3.52 23.28 -16.63
CA GLU A 26 3.05 22.31 -15.64
C GLU A 26 4.18 21.36 -15.23
N TRP A 27 4.17 20.92 -13.98
CA TRP A 27 5.05 19.83 -13.53
C TRP A 27 4.40 18.49 -13.87
N VAL A 28 5.14 17.66 -14.59
CA VAL A 28 4.73 16.31 -14.99
C VAL A 28 5.64 15.32 -14.27
N PHE A 29 5.04 14.37 -13.57
CA PHE A 29 5.71 13.21 -12.98
C PHE A 29 5.74 12.08 -14.00
N PHE A 30 6.92 11.50 -14.21
CA PHE A 30 7.14 10.30 -15.04
C PHE A 30 7.49 9.14 -14.11
N ASP A 31 6.66 8.11 -14.13
CA ASP A 31 6.82 6.90 -13.32
C ASP A 31 7.89 5.98 -13.93
N ASP A 32 8.90 5.61 -13.13
CA ASP A 32 10.00 4.72 -13.56
C ASP A 32 9.54 3.27 -13.79
N GLU A 33 8.44 2.83 -13.17
CA GLU A 33 7.99 1.42 -13.21
C GLU A 33 7.21 1.11 -14.48
N ASN A 34 6.36 2.02 -14.95
CA ASN A 34 5.40 1.77 -16.05
C ASN A 34 5.45 2.79 -17.20
N ASP A 35 6.41 3.73 -17.19
CA ASP A 35 6.57 4.81 -18.18
C ASP A 35 5.31 5.70 -18.32
N GLU A 36 4.44 5.73 -17.29
CA GLU A 36 3.25 6.59 -17.28
C GLU A 36 3.60 8.02 -16.86
N ALA A 37 2.84 8.98 -17.37
CA ALA A 37 3.03 10.40 -17.09
C ALA A 37 1.75 11.01 -16.49
N PHE A 38 1.93 11.77 -15.42
CA PHE A 38 0.85 12.37 -14.64
C PHE A 38 1.14 13.83 -14.36
N LEU A 39 0.10 14.67 -14.29
CA LEU A 39 0.26 16.00 -13.71
C LEU A 39 0.62 15.82 -12.23
N LEU A 40 1.69 16.48 -11.80
CA LEU A 40 2.21 16.33 -10.45
C LEU A 40 1.14 16.74 -9.41
N GLU A 41 0.38 17.80 -9.67
CA GLU A 41 -0.68 18.30 -8.78
C GLU A 41 -1.80 17.29 -8.53
N ASP A 42 -2.08 16.38 -9.48
CA ASP A 42 -3.15 15.40 -9.36
C ASP A 42 -2.81 14.27 -8.38
N ILE A 43 -1.52 13.95 -8.26
CA ILE A 43 -1.05 12.73 -7.57
C ILE A 43 -0.39 13.00 -6.22
N ILE A 44 -0.01 14.25 -5.92
CA ILE A 44 0.69 14.62 -4.67
C ILE A 44 -0.22 15.00 -3.50
N GLN A 45 -1.54 14.78 -3.58
CA GLN A 45 -2.50 15.25 -2.57
C GLN A 45 -2.15 14.77 -1.14
N ASP A 46 -1.59 13.56 -1.01
CA ASP A 46 -1.19 12.98 0.28
C ASP A 46 0.27 13.30 0.67
N GLY A 47 0.92 14.19 -0.10
CA GLY A 47 2.34 14.52 -0.01
C GLY A 47 3.23 13.62 -0.86
N PHE A 48 4.48 14.06 -1.02
CA PHE A 48 5.52 13.31 -1.70
C PHE A 48 6.87 13.53 -1.00
N GLU A 49 7.87 12.77 -1.41
CA GLU A 49 9.24 12.93 -0.92
C GLU A 49 10.18 13.22 -2.08
N LEU A 50 11.10 14.16 -1.89
CA LEU A 50 12.17 14.47 -2.84
C LEU A 50 13.42 13.66 -2.45
N LEU A 51 14.16 13.15 -3.44
CA LEU A 51 15.49 12.61 -3.23
C LEU A 51 16.49 13.76 -3.06
N TYR A 52 16.84 14.08 -1.82
CA TYR A 52 17.75 15.18 -1.49
C TYR A 52 18.96 14.65 -0.71
N ASN A 53 20.18 14.88 -1.22
CA ASN A 53 21.42 14.37 -0.62
C ASN A 53 21.38 12.86 -0.32
N ASN A 54 20.92 12.05 -1.29
CA ASN A 54 20.71 10.60 -1.16
C ASN A 54 19.74 10.17 -0.05
N ASN A 55 18.86 11.06 0.41
CA ASN A 55 17.81 10.75 1.38
C ASN A 55 16.46 11.18 0.83
N TRP A 56 15.44 10.35 1.07
CA TRP A 56 14.06 10.73 0.79
C TRP A 56 13.55 11.63 1.91
N LEU A 57 13.19 12.87 1.57
CA LEU A 57 12.71 13.86 2.53
C LEU A 57 11.30 14.31 2.16
N PRO A 58 10.37 14.38 3.13
CA PRO A 58 9.04 14.93 2.90
C PRO A 58 9.11 16.33 2.33
N ALA A 59 8.42 16.53 1.22
CA ALA A 59 8.35 17.79 0.50
C ALA A 59 6.88 18.23 0.33
N ARG A 60 6.66 19.54 0.32
CA ARG A 60 5.35 20.15 0.09
C ARG A 60 5.55 21.46 -0.66
N PHE A 61 4.67 21.77 -1.61
CA PHE A 61 4.66 23.10 -2.23
C PHE A 61 4.35 24.17 -1.18
N TYR A 62 5.24 25.15 -1.06
CA TYR A 62 5.07 26.36 -0.27
C TYR A 62 4.53 27.49 -1.14
N GLU A 63 5.13 27.66 -2.32
CA GLU A 63 4.71 28.54 -3.40
C GLU A 63 4.83 27.77 -4.73
N GLN A 64 4.42 28.40 -5.83
CA GLN A 64 4.60 27.81 -7.16
C GLN A 64 6.09 27.49 -7.39
N ASP A 65 6.37 26.24 -7.73
CA ASP A 65 7.72 25.69 -7.99
C ASP A 65 8.68 25.68 -6.78
N VAL A 66 8.24 26.11 -5.58
CA VAL A 66 9.05 26.16 -4.36
C VAL A 66 8.54 25.13 -3.36
N LEU A 67 9.42 24.19 -3.03
CA LEU A 67 9.19 23.15 -2.03
C LEU A 67 9.72 23.58 -0.67
N GLN A 68 8.95 23.29 0.38
CA GLN A 68 9.45 23.23 1.74
C GLN A 68 9.96 21.81 2.01
N ILE A 69 11.27 21.69 2.29
CA ILE A 69 11.92 20.41 2.60
C ILE A 69 12.67 20.58 3.92
N ALA A 70 12.30 19.80 4.94
CA ALA A 70 12.75 20.03 6.31
C ALA A 70 12.57 21.51 6.72
N ASN A 71 13.66 22.24 6.94
CA ASN A 71 13.65 23.66 7.32
C ASN A 71 14.16 24.59 6.20
N GLU A 72 14.26 24.10 4.97
CA GLU A 72 14.82 24.81 3.82
C GLU A 72 13.77 24.96 2.71
N GLN A 73 13.91 26.02 1.92
CA GLN A 73 13.18 26.20 0.67
C GLN A 73 14.04 25.70 -0.48
N HIS A 74 13.42 24.93 -1.36
CA HIS A 74 14.07 24.31 -2.51
C HIS A 74 13.24 24.55 -3.75
N HIS A 75 13.85 25.12 -4.80
CA HIS A 75 13.17 25.24 -6.09
C HIS A 75 13.21 23.89 -6.80
N LEU A 76 12.04 23.35 -7.12
CA LEU A 76 11.92 22.11 -7.88
C LEU A 76 12.60 22.26 -9.24
N GLN A 77 13.42 21.28 -9.62
CA GLN A 77 14.15 21.28 -10.90
C GLN A 77 13.78 20.10 -11.77
N ASN A 78 13.95 20.30 -13.08
CA ASN A 78 13.82 19.23 -14.07
C ASN A 78 14.77 18.07 -13.76
N GLY A 79 14.27 16.85 -13.90
CA GLY A 79 14.99 15.61 -13.66
C GLY A 79 15.12 15.24 -12.18
N GLU A 80 14.55 16.01 -11.24
CA GLU A 80 14.59 15.63 -9.83
C GLU A 80 13.73 14.40 -9.56
N MET A 81 14.29 13.48 -8.78
CA MET A 81 13.60 12.26 -8.38
C MET A 81 12.68 12.54 -7.21
N ILE A 82 11.42 12.16 -7.36
CA ILE A 82 10.45 12.12 -6.28
C ILE A 82 9.95 10.70 -6.07
N ARG A 83 9.33 10.47 -4.91
CA ARG A 83 8.51 9.29 -4.70
C ARG A 83 7.19 9.66 -4.07
N ILE A 84 6.15 8.98 -4.50
CA ILE A 84 4.76 9.23 -4.10
C ILE A 84 4.21 7.97 -3.49
N ARG A 85 3.49 8.09 -2.38
CA ARG A 85 2.94 6.91 -1.70
C ARG A 85 1.84 6.28 -2.54
N LYS A 86 1.93 4.98 -2.77
CA LYS A 86 0.89 4.18 -3.45
C LYS A 86 -0.38 4.20 -2.59
N LYS A 87 -1.54 4.40 -3.23
CA LYS A 87 -2.84 4.32 -2.55
C LYS A 87 -3.29 2.86 -2.49
N LEU A 88 -3.73 2.43 -1.31
CA LEU A 88 -4.36 1.12 -1.18
C LEU A 88 -5.78 1.15 -1.76
N LEU A 89 -6.21 0.04 -2.35
CA LEU A 89 -7.60 -0.15 -2.78
C LEU A 89 -8.53 0.06 -1.59
N LEU A 90 -9.66 0.76 -1.78
CA LEU A 90 -10.59 1.10 -0.69
C LEU A 90 -11.03 -0.15 0.09
N SER A 91 -11.52 -1.18 -0.60
CA SER A 91 -11.98 -2.43 0.03
C SER A 91 -10.88 -3.15 0.79
N TYR A 92 -9.63 -3.05 0.32
CA TYR A 92 -8.47 -3.63 0.96
C TYR A 92 -8.07 -2.84 2.21
N ASN A 93 -8.09 -1.50 2.14
CA ASN A 93 -7.79 -0.66 3.29
C ASN A 93 -8.81 -0.89 4.42
N GLU A 94 -10.10 -0.91 4.10
CA GLU A 94 -11.16 -1.24 5.06
C GLU A 94 -10.94 -2.62 5.70
N TRP A 95 -10.59 -3.61 4.90
CA TRP A 95 -10.29 -4.95 5.40
C TRP A 95 -9.08 -4.98 6.34
N LEU A 96 -7.98 -4.28 6.00
CA LEU A 96 -6.81 -4.18 6.88
C LEU A 96 -7.13 -3.46 8.20
N GLU A 97 -7.99 -2.45 8.16
CA GLU A 97 -8.43 -1.72 9.35
C GLU A 97 -9.24 -2.60 10.31
N GLU A 98 -10.07 -3.50 9.79
CA GLU A 98 -10.91 -4.43 10.57
C GLU A 98 -10.12 -5.56 11.24
N LEU A 99 -8.91 -5.89 10.76
CA LEU A 99 -8.09 -6.93 11.38
C LEU A 99 -7.62 -6.50 12.78
N PRO A 100 -7.56 -7.40 13.77
CA PRO A 100 -6.84 -7.16 15.02
C PRO A 100 -5.34 -6.88 14.77
N ASP A 101 -4.69 -6.08 15.62
CA ASP A 101 -3.26 -5.72 15.47
C ASP A 101 -2.33 -6.96 15.40
N SER A 102 -2.62 -8.01 16.19
CA SER A 102 -1.88 -9.28 16.15
C SER A 102 -2.04 -10.00 14.81
N VAL A 103 -3.27 -10.10 14.31
CA VAL A 103 -3.61 -10.74 13.03
C VAL A 103 -2.99 -9.97 11.86
N PHE A 104 -3.06 -8.64 11.89
CA PHE A 104 -2.40 -7.78 10.90
C PHE A 104 -0.89 -8.01 10.87
N THR A 105 -0.24 -8.09 12.04
CA THR A 105 1.21 -8.33 12.13
C THR A 105 1.57 -9.68 11.52
N LEU A 106 0.83 -10.74 11.88
CA LEU A 106 1.03 -12.08 11.35
C LEU A 106 0.84 -12.15 9.83
N LEU A 107 -0.19 -11.48 9.31
CA LEU A 107 -0.41 -11.34 7.87
C LEU A 107 0.79 -10.65 7.18
N THR A 108 1.30 -9.57 7.75
CA THR A 108 2.42 -8.83 7.15
C THR A 108 3.72 -9.64 7.17
N GLU A 109 3.98 -10.38 8.24
CA GLU A 109 5.12 -11.31 8.32
C GLU A 109 4.99 -12.44 7.30
N ALA A 110 3.77 -12.97 7.10
CA ALA A 110 3.49 -13.99 6.10
C ALA A 110 3.75 -13.49 4.68
N LEU A 111 3.20 -12.31 4.32
CA LEU A 111 3.45 -11.68 3.03
C LEU A 111 4.95 -11.47 2.79
N GLN A 112 5.66 -10.92 3.78
CA GLN A 112 7.09 -10.71 3.70
C GLN A 112 7.87 -12.02 3.51
N SER A 113 7.47 -13.10 4.20
CA SER A 113 8.10 -14.43 4.06
C SER A 113 7.93 -15.01 2.65
N LEU A 114 6.88 -14.58 1.95
CA LEU A 114 6.57 -14.98 0.57
C LEU A 114 7.08 -13.96 -0.47
N HIS A 115 7.81 -12.92 -0.05
CA HIS A 115 8.31 -11.82 -0.89
C HIS A 115 7.25 -10.89 -1.48
N TYR A 116 6.12 -10.74 -0.78
CA TYR A 116 5.07 -9.76 -1.07
C TYR A 116 5.05 -8.63 -0.05
N SER A 117 4.55 -7.47 -0.47
CA SER A 117 4.28 -6.30 0.34
C SER A 117 2.77 -6.09 0.50
N LEU A 118 2.36 -5.22 1.42
CA LEU A 118 0.95 -4.80 1.52
C LEU A 118 0.49 -4.07 0.25
N TYR A 119 1.40 -3.43 -0.47
CA TYR A 119 1.12 -2.63 -1.66
C TYR A 119 1.10 -3.46 -2.95
N ASP A 120 1.41 -4.76 -2.86
CA ASP A 120 1.37 -5.69 -3.99
C ASP A 120 -0.08 -6.21 -4.21
N CYS A 121 -1.06 -5.75 -3.42
CA CYS A 121 -2.47 -6.17 -3.52
C CYS A 121 -3.17 -5.48 -4.69
N MET A 122 -3.48 -6.24 -5.73
CA MET A 122 -4.14 -5.77 -6.96
C MET A 122 -5.66 -5.91 -6.93
N TYR A 123 -6.18 -6.76 -6.04
CA TYR A 123 -7.62 -6.98 -5.90
C TYR A 123 -7.98 -7.43 -4.49
N CYS A 124 -9.09 -6.90 -3.95
CA CYS A 124 -9.65 -7.34 -2.68
C CYS A 124 -11.17 -7.39 -2.74
N HIS A 125 -11.72 -8.60 -2.64
CA HIS A 125 -13.12 -8.84 -2.35
C HIS A 125 -13.29 -9.07 -0.85
N ASN A 126 -13.63 -8.00 -0.12
CA ASN A 126 -13.94 -8.07 1.30
C ASN A 126 -15.41 -8.49 1.49
N TYR A 127 -15.70 -9.79 1.42
CA TYR A 127 -17.06 -10.30 1.60
C TYR A 127 -17.64 -9.96 2.98
N LEU A 128 -16.81 -9.93 4.03
CA LEU A 128 -17.23 -9.60 5.40
C LEU A 128 -17.94 -8.23 5.48
N SER A 129 -17.54 -7.23 4.68
CA SER A 129 -18.15 -5.89 4.74
C SER A 129 -19.59 -5.84 4.23
N PHE A 130 -20.03 -6.88 3.50
CA PHE A 130 -21.40 -7.00 3.00
C PHE A 130 -22.34 -7.73 3.97
N LEU A 131 -21.80 -8.29 5.07
CA LEU A 131 -22.57 -9.09 6.02
C LEU A 131 -23.10 -8.24 7.18
N PRO A 132 -24.24 -8.60 7.79
CA PRO A 132 -24.77 -7.89 8.95
C PRO A 132 -23.80 -7.98 10.15
N LYS A 133 -23.42 -6.84 10.72
CA LYS A 133 -22.43 -6.76 11.81
C LYS A 133 -22.87 -7.40 13.13
N GLU A 134 -24.18 -7.50 13.35
CA GLU A 134 -24.76 -8.00 14.60
C GLU A 134 -25.12 -9.49 14.54
N GLU A 135 -24.95 -10.13 13.37
CA GLU A 135 -25.29 -11.53 13.16
C GLU A 135 -24.04 -12.41 13.11
N ALA A 136 -24.22 -13.66 13.54
CA ALA A 136 -23.23 -14.69 13.35
C ALA A 136 -22.97 -14.89 11.85
N CYS A 137 -21.73 -14.74 11.42
CA CYS A 137 -21.37 -14.91 10.02
C CYS A 137 -20.02 -15.60 9.82
N GLU A 138 -19.89 -16.26 8.68
CA GLU A 138 -18.67 -16.88 8.20
C GLU A 138 -18.59 -16.72 6.69
N GLY A 139 -17.37 -16.76 6.16
CA GLY A 139 -17.16 -16.55 4.74
C GLY A 139 -15.69 -16.43 4.40
N VAL A 140 -15.44 -16.03 3.15
CA VAL A 140 -14.08 -15.94 2.61
C VAL A 140 -13.92 -14.60 1.91
N ASN A 141 -12.92 -13.83 2.32
CA ASN A 141 -12.41 -12.72 1.53
C ASN A 141 -11.38 -13.25 0.53
N ILE A 142 -11.40 -12.75 -0.69
CA ILE A 142 -10.46 -13.16 -1.75
C ILE A 142 -9.61 -11.96 -2.12
N LEU A 143 -8.30 -12.12 -2.04
CA LEU A 143 -7.31 -11.12 -2.40
C LEU A 143 -6.35 -11.69 -3.45
N LEU A 144 -5.88 -10.82 -4.34
CA LEU A 144 -4.87 -11.14 -5.34
C LEU A 144 -3.68 -10.21 -5.16
N PHE A 145 -2.49 -10.80 -5.07
CA PHE A 145 -1.23 -10.09 -4.97
C PHE A 145 -0.38 -10.34 -6.22
N ASP A 146 0.33 -9.32 -6.66
CA ASP A 146 1.32 -9.37 -7.74
C ASP A 146 2.54 -8.56 -7.30
N ASN A 147 3.69 -9.23 -7.16
CA ASN A 147 4.96 -8.59 -6.80
C ASN A 147 5.90 -8.41 -7.98
N GLU A 148 5.36 -8.44 -9.21
CA GLU A 148 6.05 -8.40 -10.52
C GLU A 148 6.84 -9.67 -10.87
N GLU A 149 7.05 -10.58 -9.93
CA GLU A 149 7.67 -11.89 -10.17
C GLU A 149 6.63 -12.99 -10.30
N MET A 150 5.63 -12.99 -9.42
CA MET A 150 4.65 -14.05 -9.33
C MET A 150 3.33 -13.54 -8.74
N ILE A 151 2.22 -14.09 -9.26
CA ILE A 151 0.90 -13.86 -8.69
C ILE A 151 0.67 -14.81 -7.51
N CYS A 152 0.07 -14.30 -6.44
CA CYS A 152 -0.38 -15.06 -5.27
C CYS A 152 -1.83 -14.74 -4.93
N THR A 153 -2.65 -15.76 -4.74
CA THR A 153 -3.99 -15.60 -4.16
C THR A 153 -3.92 -15.72 -2.66
N LEU A 154 -4.60 -14.83 -1.93
CA LEU A 154 -4.84 -14.95 -0.50
C LEU A 154 -6.35 -15.12 -0.26
N GLN A 155 -6.71 -16.23 0.39
CA GLN A 155 -8.04 -16.43 0.92
C GLN A 155 -8.02 -16.19 2.43
N HIS A 156 -8.81 -15.24 2.90
CA HIS A 156 -9.04 -15.01 4.32
C HIS A 156 -10.41 -15.58 4.69
N HIS A 157 -10.39 -16.79 5.26
CA HIS A 157 -11.56 -17.43 5.83
C HIS A 157 -11.81 -16.84 7.22
N PHE A 158 -13.01 -16.33 7.44
CA PHE A 158 -13.38 -15.69 8.70
C PHE A 158 -14.58 -16.37 9.32
N VAL A 159 -14.58 -16.38 10.66
CA VAL A 159 -15.75 -16.71 11.47
C VAL A 159 -15.94 -15.58 12.47
N ARG A 160 -17.17 -15.10 12.58
CA ARG A 160 -17.60 -14.06 13.53
C ARG A 160 -18.83 -14.56 14.26
N HIS A 161 -18.63 -14.99 15.50
CA HIS A 161 -19.70 -15.42 16.39
C HIS A 161 -19.53 -14.76 17.75
N SER A 162 -20.62 -14.61 18.50
CA SER A 162 -20.60 -14.00 19.85
C SER A 162 -19.62 -14.65 20.82
N ALA A 163 -19.29 -15.93 20.62
CA ALA A 163 -18.37 -16.70 21.46
C ALA A 163 -17.00 -16.97 20.82
N SER A 164 -16.80 -16.70 19.52
CA SER A 164 -15.56 -17.04 18.83
C SER A 164 -15.39 -16.23 17.54
N ASN A 165 -14.23 -15.60 17.43
CA ASN A 165 -13.73 -15.04 16.18
C ASN A 165 -12.54 -15.87 15.71
N LYS A 166 -12.46 -16.13 14.40
CA LYS A 166 -11.35 -16.85 13.78
C LYS A 166 -10.97 -16.19 12.48
N ASN A 167 -9.68 -16.20 12.17
CA ASN A 167 -9.13 -15.79 10.88
C ASN A 167 -8.19 -16.91 10.42
N MET A 168 -8.38 -17.42 9.21
CA MET A 168 -7.49 -18.40 8.61
C MET A 168 -7.08 -17.87 7.24
N PHE A 169 -5.79 -17.82 7.00
CA PHE A 169 -5.20 -17.29 5.78
C PHE A 169 -4.60 -18.43 4.97
N ARG A 170 -5.04 -18.57 3.73
CA ARG A 170 -4.46 -19.49 2.76
C ARG A 170 -3.86 -18.70 1.61
N PHE A 171 -2.55 -18.81 1.45
CA PHE A 171 -1.82 -18.28 0.32
C PHE A 171 -1.59 -19.41 -0.69
N THR A 172 -1.76 -19.11 -1.96
CA THR A 172 -1.45 -20.02 -3.06
C THR A 172 -0.76 -19.21 -4.16
N LYS A 173 0.52 -19.49 -4.41
CA LYS A 173 1.26 -18.93 -5.54
C LYS A 173 0.90 -19.68 -6.82
N VAL A 174 1.06 -19.03 -7.98
CA VAL A 174 0.76 -19.68 -9.28
C VAL A 174 1.63 -20.89 -9.58
N ASN A 175 2.79 -21.04 -8.93
CA ASN A 175 3.63 -22.23 -9.04
C ASN A 175 3.14 -23.43 -8.20
N GLY A 176 2.05 -23.28 -7.45
CA GLY A 176 1.46 -24.31 -6.59
C GLY A 176 1.99 -24.35 -5.14
N GLU A 177 2.90 -23.45 -4.77
CA GLU A 177 3.33 -23.30 -3.38
C GLU A 177 2.19 -22.74 -2.52
N GLU A 178 1.96 -23.35 -1.35
CA GLU A 178 0.90 -22.97 -0.42
C GLU A 178 1.46 -22.65 0.96
N LEU A 179 0.86 -21.66 1.62
CA LEU A 179 1.09 -21.35 3.03
C LEU A 179 -0.27 -21.21 3.73
N HIS A 180 -0.41 -21.85 4.89
CA HIS A 180 -1.62 -21.78 5.70
C HIS A 180 -1.31 -21.25 7.09
N ILE A 181 -2.11 -20.30 7.57
CA ILE A 181 -1.91 -19.63 8.85
C ILE A 181 -3.24 -19.48 9.56
N ASP A 182 -3.32 -20.01 10.78
CA ASP A 182 -4.45 -19.80 11.67
C ASP A 182 -4.12 -18.67 12.65
N ALA A 183 -4.97 -17.65 12.67
CA ALA A 183 -4.86 -16.50 13.56
C ALA A 183 -6.10 -16.42 14.44
N THR A 184 -5.94 -16.83 15.70
CA THR A 184 -6.94 -16.67 16.77
C THR A 184 -7.01 -15.25 17.28
#